data_AF-B8DTH8-F1
#
_entry.id   AF-B8DTH8-F1
#
_cell.length_a   1.000
_cell.length_b   1.000
_cell.length_c   1.000
_cell.angle_alpha   90.00
_cell.angle_beta   90.00
_cell.angle_gamma   90.00
#
_symmetry.space_group_name_H-M   'P 1'
#
loop_
_entity.id
_entity.type
_entity.pdbx_description
1 polymer ?
#
loop_
_entity_poly.entity_id
_entity_poly.type
_entity_poly.pdbx_seq_one_letter_code
_entity_poly.pdbx_strand_id
1 'polypeptide(L)'
;MEAIAVVCGFSAEGGSRNYRFSTYDDCSDLADALILYRKRAIPPSSFFLRAESFFTMATQARDYDRGRSAMSALHEMSHGEGFLEIMLSRNAPGLYLMDEPESALSAGRQLALLAHMHRLAEQGAQFIVATHSPILLGLPGAQILQFDDDGVRPCDYEDTDAYRITASFINHRDVLLRHLFTDEER
;
A
#
# COMPACT_ATOMS: atom_id res chain seq x y z
N MET A 1 -6.92 -6.82 0.08
CA MET A 1 -7.05 -5.52 0.77
C MET A 1 -8.45 -4.91 0.62
N GLU A 2 -9.00 -4.93 -0.60
CA GLU A 2 -10.28 -4.29 -0.96
C GLU A 2 -11.46 -4.56 0.00
N ALA A 3 -11.73 -5.82 0.35
CA ALA A 3 -12.82 -6.17 1.25
C ALA A 3 -12.73 -5.46 2.63
N ILE A 4 -11.51 -5.31 3.17
CA ILE A 4 -11.27 -4.56 4.42
C ILE A 4 -11.59 -3.08 4.21
N ALA A 5 -11.21 -2.51 3.06
CA ALA A 5 -11.47 -1.12 2.75
C ALA A 5 -12.97 -0.81 2.64
N VAL A 6 -13.73 -1.67 1.94
CA VAL A 6 -15.18 -1.54 1.78
C VAL A 6 -15.88 -1.60 3.14
N VAL A 7 -15.56 -2.58 3.98
CA VAL A 7 -16.15 -2.71 5.33
C VAL A 7 -15.77 -1.53 6.24
N CYS A 8 -14.59 -0.94 6.04
CA CYS A 8 -14.18 0.29 6.73
C CYS A 8 -14.90 1.56 6.20
N GLY A 9 -15.65 1.47 5.12
CA GLY A 9 -16.40 2.55 4.50
C GLY A 9 -15.57 3.43 3.56
N PHE A 10 -14.51 2.88 2.96
CA PHE A 10 -13.79 3.48 1.84
C PHE A 10 -14.39 3.02 0.50
N SER A 11 -14.06 3.73 -0.59
CA SER A 11 -14.30 3.24 -1.95
C SER A 11 -13.35 2.08 -2.28
N ALA A 12 -13.81 1.10 -3.06
CA ALA A 12 -12.97 0.00 -3.57
C ALA A 12 -11.80 0.49 -4.44
N GLU A 13 -11.94 1.67 -5.06
CA GLU A 13 -10.92 2.30 -5.89
C GLU A 13 -9.91 3.15 -5.09
N GLY A 14 -10.09 3.26 -3.77
CA GLY A 14 -9.23 4.07 -2.91
C GLY A 14 -9.76 5.47 -2.60
N GLY A 15 -8.95 6.23 -1.89
CA GLY A 15 -9.24 7.60 -1.46
C GLY A 15 -9.69 7.75 -0.01
N SER A 16 -10.14 8.97 0.31
CA SER A 16 -10.76 9.27 1.59
C SER A 16 -12.22 8.79 1.62
N ARG A 17 -12.80 8.64 2.81
CA ARG A 17 -14.20 8.21 2.97
C ARG A 17 -15.24 9.14 2.33
N ASN A 18 -14.86 10.40 2.05
CA ASN A 18 -15.73 11.38 1.39
C ASN A 18 -15.71 11.27 -0.14
N TYR A 19 -14.85 10.41 -0.70
CA TYR A 19 -14.77 10.13 -2.12
C TYR A 19 -15.44 8.77 -2.36
N ARG A 20 -16.69 8.80 -2.85
CA ARG A 20 -17.41 7.61 -3.31
C ARG A 20 -17.47 7.67 -4.83
N PHE A 21 -16.59 6.92 -5.48
CA PHE A 21 -16.82 6.53 -6.87
C PHE A 21 -17.39 5.12 -6.87
N SER A 22 -18.40 4.92 -7.70
CA SER A 22 -18.99 3.61 -7.99
C SER A 22 -18.85 3.42 -9.47
N THR A 23 -17.63 3.12 -9.94
CA THR A 23 -17.41 2.84 -11.36
C THR A 23 -17.58 1.35 -11.68
N TYR A 24 -17.62 0.49 -10.66
CA TYR A 24 -17.95 -0.93 -10.78
C TYR A 24 -18.72 -1.41 -9.54
N ASP A 25 -19.89 -2.01 -9.75
CA ASP A 25 -20.80 -2.53 -8.72
C ASP A 25 -20.48 -4.00 -8.36
N ASP A 26 -19.22 -4.41 -8.54
CA ASP A 26 -18.72 -5.74 -8.16
C ASP A 26 -18.01 -5.64 -6.80
N CYS A 27 -18.76 -5.35 -5.73
CA CYS A 27 -18.22 -5.53 -4.39
C CYS A 27 -17.99 -7.04 -4.15
N SER A 28 -16.76 -7.41 -3.76
CA SER A 28 -16.38 -8.79 -3.47
C SER A 28 -17.29 -9.45 -2.42
N ASP A 29 -17.75 -10.68 -2.66
CA ASP A 29 -18.47 -11.54 -1.69
C ASP A 29 -17.76 -11.62 -0.32
N LEU A 30 -16.43 -11.43 -0.30
CA LEU A 30 -15.63 -11.41 0.92
C LEU A 30 -15.98 -10.21 1.81
N ALA A 31 -16.34 -9.06 1.24
CA ALA A 31 -16.72 -7.88 2.01
C ALA A 31 -18.00 -8.15 2.83
N ASP A 32 -18.95 -8.89 2.27
CA ASP A 32 -20.20 -9.27 2.95
C ASP A 32 -19.97 -10.31 4.05
N ALA A 33 -18.94 -11.15 3.90
CA ALA A 33 -18.55 -12.14 4.89
C ALA A 33 -17.73 -11.56 6.07
N LEU A 34 -17.19 -10.33 5.92
CA LEU A 34 -16.31 -9.72 6.92
C LEU A 34 -17.08 -8.94 7.98
N ILE A 35 -16.79 -9.22 9.25
CA ILE A 35 -17.32 -8.45 10.39
C ILE A 35 -16.23 -7.57 10.96
N LEU A 36 -16.41 -6.24 10.85
CA LEU A 36 -15.52 -5.28 11.47
C LEU A 36 -15.89 -5.05 12.93
N TYR A 37 -15.02 -5.48 13.84
CA TYR A 37 -15.08 -5.11 15.24
C TYR A 37 -14.13 -3.94 15.53
N ARG A 38 -14.65 -2.85 16.12
CA ARG A 38 -13.85 -1.69 16.51
C ARG A 38 -14.41 -1.01 17.77
N LYS A 39 -13.51 -0.50 18.61
CA LYS A 39 -13.87 0.26 19.82
C LYS A 39 -14.10 1.76 19.58
N ARG A 40 -13.56 2.31 18.48
CA ARG A 40 -13.63 3.73 18.14
C ARG A 40 -14.03 3.90 16.67
N ALA A 41 -14.62 5.05 16.33
CA ALA A 41 -14.92 5.39 14.96
C ALA A 41 -13.62 5.61 14.14
N ILE A 42 -13.65 5.24 12.87
CA ILE A 42 -12.55 5.52 11.93
C ILE A 42 -12.42 7.04 11.73
N PRO A 43 -11.26 7.65 12.05
CA PRO A 43 -11.06 9.08 11.93
C PRO A 43 -11.25 9.63 10.51
N PRO A 44 -11.66 10.89 10.31
CA PRO A 44 -11.77 11.50 8.98
C PRO A 44 -10.45 11.61 8.21
N SER A 45 -9.32 11.59 8.93
CA SER A 45 -7.94 11.56 8.39
C SER A 45 -7.56 10.23 7.73
N SER A 46 -8.37 9.19 7.90
CA SER A 46 -8.12 7.84 7.39
C SER A 46 -8.19 7.78 5.86
N PHE A 47 -7.39 6.91 5.26
CA PHE A 47 -7.20 6.88 3.81
C PHE A 47 -6.92 5.47 3.31
N PHE A 48 -7.51 5.08 2.18
CA PHE A 48 -7.16 3.86 1.46
C PHE A 48 -6.39 4.21 0.20
N LEU A 49 -5.23 3.60 0.02
CA LEU A 49 -4.31 3.85 -1.06
C LEU A 49 -4.12 2.59 -1.89
N ARG A 50 -4.50 2.67 -3.16
CA ARG A 50 -4.33 1.60 -4.14
C ARG A 50 -3.48 2.14 -5.28
N ALA A 51 -2.28 1.59 -5.48
CA ALA A 51 -1.31 2.14 -6.42
C ALA A 51 -1.84 2.17 -7.88
N GLU A 52 -2.61 1.15 -8.28
CA GLU A 52 -3.16 1.02 -9.63
C GLU A 52 -4.31 2.02 -9.92
N SER A 53 -5.28 2.13 -9.02
CA SER A 53 -6.47 2.97 -9.20
C SER A 53 -6.23 4.45 -8.90
N PHE A 54 -5.08 4.79 -8.29
CA PHE A 54 -4.73 6.14 -7.90
C PHE A 54 -4.80 7.16 -9.05
N PHE A 55 -4.33 6.78 -10.24
CA PHE A 55 -4.32 7.68 -11.39
C PHE A 55 -5.69 7.86 -12.02
N THR A 56 -6.52 6.83 -12.00
CA THR A 56 -7.93 6.93 -12.40
C THR A 56 -8.65 7.96 -11.53
N MET A 57 -8.43 7.92 -10.21
CA MET A 57 -8.95 8.94 -9.28
C MET A 57 -8.36 10.33 -9.52
N ALA A 58 -7.04 10.45 -9.66
CA ALA A 58 -6.37 11.73 -9.85
C ALA A 58 -6.81 12.41 -11.16
N THR A 59 -6.98 11.63 -12.23
CA THR A 59 -7.49 12.10 -13.52
C THR A 59 -8.94 12.56 -13.40
N GLN A 60 -9.83 11.77 -12.79
CA GLN A 60 -11.22 12.18 -12.56
C GLN A 60 -11.37 13.40 -11.65
N ALA A 61 -10.48 13.58 -10.67
CA ALA A 61 -10.50 14.77 -9.80
C ALA A 61 -10.23 16.06 -10.57
N ARG A 62 -9.45 16.01 -11.65
CA ARG A 62 -9.27 17.15 -12.56
C ARG A 62 -10.56 17.52 -13.25
N ASP A 63 -11.29 16.52 -13.73
CA ASP A 63 -12.54 16.69 -14.48
C ASP A 63 -13.65 17.27 -13.59
N TYR A 64 -13.71 16.86 -12.32
CA TYR A 64 -14.71 17.36 -11.37
C TYR A 64 -14.42 18.77 -10.84
N ASP A 65 -13.16 19.16 -10.63
CA ASP A 65 -12.81 20.42 -9.96
C ASP A 65 -12.12 21.46 -10.88
N ARG A 66 -12.12 21.25 -12.21
CA ARG A 66 -11.46 22.11 -13.20
C ARG A 66 -10.03 22.53 -12.82
N GLY A 67 -9.32 21.64 -12.12
CA GLY A 67 -7.94 21.85 -11.69
C GLY A 67 -7.71 22.70 -10.45
N ARG A 68 -8.68 22.87 -9.54
CA ARG A 68 -8.52 23.69 -8.32
C ARG A 68 -8.07 22.92 -7.07
N SER A 69 -8.18 21.59 -7.08
CA SER A 69 -7.77 20.72 -5.97
C SER A 69 -6.27 20.41 -6.02
N ALA A 70 -5.65 20.23 -4.85
CA ALA A 70 -4.29 19.71 -4.71
C ALA A 70 -4.10 18.40 -5.50
N MET A 71 -5.17 17.61 -5.66
CA MET A 71 -5.17 16.37 -6.43
C MET A 71 -4.97 16.58 -7.95
N SER A 72 -5.30 17.76 -8.48
CA SER A 72 -5.07 18.10 -9.89
C SER A 72 -3.62 18.49 -10.20
N ALA A 73 -2.87 19.02 -9.23
CA ALA A 73 -1.47 19.36 -9.41
C ALA A 73 -0.58 18.10 -9.54
N LEU A 74 -1.03 16.99 -8.94
CA LEU A 74 -0.33 15.70 -8.94
C LEU A 74 -0.27 15.03 -10.32
N HIS A 75 -1.06 15.49 -11.29
CA HIS A 75 -1.05 14.94 -12.65
C HIS A 75 0.15 15.41 -13.48
N GLU A 76 0.79 16.53 -13.11
CA GLU A 76 2.05 16.97 -13.76
C GLU A 76 3.28 16.25 -13.19
N MET A 77 3.12 15.50 -12.09
CA MET A 77 4.19 14.78 -11.43
C MET A 77 4.31 13.33 -11.96
N SER A 78 5.49 12.73 -11.85
CA SER A 78 5.64 11.32 -12.22
C SER A 78 4.78 10.43 -11.31
N HIS A 79 4.37 9.27 -11.82
CA HIS A 79 3.46 8.34 -11.13
C HIS A 79 3.78 8.17 -9.62
N GLY A 80 5.05 7.95 -9.28
CA GLY A 80 5.46 7.77 -7.88
C GLY A 80 5.52 9.03 -7.01
N GLU A 81 5.62 10.21 -7.60
CA GLU A 81 5.79 11.46 -6.85
C GLU A 81 4.48 11.94 -6.25
N GLY A 82 3.41 11.96 -7.05
CA GLY A 82 2.11 12.41 -6.58
C GLY A 82 1.53 11.48 -5.50
N PHE A 83 1.81 10.18 -5.62
CA PHE A 83 1.45 9.17 -4.62
C PHE A 83 2.10 9.47 -3.26
N LEU A 84 3.43 9.66 -3.26
CA LEU A 84 4.19 9.91 -2.04
C LEU A 84 3.78 11.26 -1.43
N GLU A 85 3.60 12.30 -2.24
CA GLU A 85 3.23 13.63 -1.74
C GLU A 85 1.91 13.62 -0.98
N ILE A 86 0.87 12.93 -1.49
CA ILE A 86 -0.39 12.78 -0.75
C ILE A 86 -0.13 12.13 0.60
N MET A 87 0.60 11.01 0.62
CA MET A 87 0.87 10.33 1.88
C MET A 87 1.60 11.24 2.86
N LEU A 88 2.65 11.93 2.40
CA LEU A 88 3.40 12.87 3.23
C LEU A 88 2.57 14.08 3.68
N SER A 89 1.55 14.48 2.91
CA SER A 89 0.61 15.55 3.29
C SER A 89 -0.33 15.14 4.43
N ARG A 90 -0.54 13.83 4.65
CA ARG A 90 -1.38 13.33 5.73
C ARG A 90 -0.59 13.36 7.04
N ASN A 91 -0.97 14.24 7.95
CA ASN A 91 -0.24 14.43 9.21
C ASN A 91 -1.05 14.13 10.47
N ALA A 92 -2.28 13.63 10.32
CA ALA A 92 -3.19 13.37 11.43
C ALA A 92 -3.38 11.86 11.63
N PRO A 93 -3.33 11.33 12.86
CA PRO A 93 -3.56 9.91 13.13
C PRO A 93 -4.88 9.41 12.54
N GLY A 94 -4.87 8.23 11.95
CA GLY A 94 -6.02 7.64 11.26
C GLY A 94 -5.77 6.16 10.95
N LEU A 95 -6.72 5.54 10.25
CA LEU A 95 -6.55 4.21 9.66
C LEU A 95 -6.06 4.37 8.22
N TYR A 96 -4.90 3.80 7.91
CA TYR A 96 -4.30 3.83 6.59
C TYR A 96 -4.25 2.42 6.03
N LEU A 97 -4.95 2.21 4.93
CA LEU A 97 -4.91 0.97 4.16
C LEU A 97 -4.05 1.21 2.93
N MET A 98 -3.10 0.32 2.63
CA MET A 98 -2.24 0.42 1.46
C MET A 98 -2.16 -0.91 0.74
N ASP A 99 -2.37 -0.88 -0.57
CA ASP A 99 -2.26 -2.03 -1.46
C ASP A 99 -1.12 -1.80 -2.44
N GLU A 100 -0.05 -2.58 -2.29
CA GLU A 100 1.18 -2.55 -3.08
C GLU A 100 1.74 -1.13 -3.34
N PRO A 101 1.97 -0.33 -2.28
CA PRO A 101 2.46 1.04 -2.44
C PRO A 101 3.81 1.13 -3.16
N GLU A 102 4.64 0.08 -3.11
CA GLU A 102 5.93 0.00 -3.78
C GLU A 102 5.83 0.01 -5.32
N SER A 103 4.70 -0.41 -5.90
CA SER A 103 4.51 -0.46 -7.36
C SER A 103 4.59 0.92 -8.01
N ALA A 104 4.31 1.98 -7.23
CA ALA A 104 4.48 3.36 -7.65
C ALA A 104 5.81 3.98 -7.21
N LEU A 105 6.59 3.36 -6.31
CA LEU A 105 7.68 4.02 -5.60
C LEU A 105 9.06 3.42 -5.88
N SER A 106 10.04 4.28 -6.18
CA SER A 106 11.45 3.88 -6.14
C SER A 106 11.90 3.54 -4.71
N ALA A 107 12.98 2.76 -4.57
CA ALA A 107 13.48 2.33 -3.26
C ALA A 107 13.71 3.49 -2.27
N GLY A 108 14.28 4.61 -2.72
CA GLY A 108 14.46 5.80 -1.89
C GLY A 108 13.13 6.43 -1.42
N ARG A 109 12.09 6.37 -2.27
CA ARG A 109 10.74 6.85 -1.91
C ARG A 109 10.02 5.89 -0.97
N GLN A 110 10.25 4.59 -1.08
CA GLN A 110 9.76 3.62 -0.11
C GLN A 110 10.37 3.87 1.28
N LEU A 111 11.65 4.23 1.38
CA LEU A 111 12.27 4.65 2.65
C LEU A 111 11.62 5.91 3.23
N ALA A 112 11.32 6.91 2.39
CA ALA A 112 10.62 8.11 2.84
C ALA A 112 9.20 7.80 3.36
N LEU A 113 8.48 6.90 2.68
CA LEU A 113 7.17 6.41 3.13
C LEU A 113 7.30 5.65 4.46
N LEU A 114 8.27 4.75 4.58
CA LEU A 114 8.54 3.99 5.80
C LEU A 114 8.78 4.89 7.02
N ALA A 115 9.64 5.92 6.86
CA ALA A 115 9.92 6.90 7.91
C ALA A 115 8.66 7.67 8.32
N HIS A 116 7.82 8.04 7.34
CA HIS A 116 6.57 8.74 7.60
C HIS A 116 5.55 7.84 8.33
N MET A 117 5.41 6.57 7.90
CA MET A 117 4.55 5.58 8.55
C MET A 117 4.97 5.37 10.01
N HIS A 118 6.26 5.19 10.28
CA HIS A 118 6.78 5.06 11.64
C HIS A 118 6.38 6.28 12.49
N ARG A 119 6.61 7.50 11.99
CA ARG A 119 6.27 8.72 12.74
C ARG A 119 4.78 8.82 13.06
N LEU A 120 3.91 8.48 12.11
CA LEU A 120 2.47 8.52 12.34
C LEU A 120 2.00 7.40 13.27
N ALA A 121 2.60 6.22 13.19
CA ALA A 121 2.30 5.10 14.09
C ALA A 121 2.58 5.48 15.55
N GLU A 122 3.69 6.17 15.83
CA GLU A 122 4.01 6.73 17.15
C GLU A 122 2.96 7.76 17.65
N GLN A 123 2.24 8.39 16.72
CA GLN A 123 1.16 9.33 17.03
C GLN A 123 -0.21 8.63 17.16
N GLY A 124 -0.25 7.30 17.08
CA GLY A 124 -1.46 6.49 17.20
C GLY A 124 -2.19 6.21 15.88
N ALA A 125 -1.54 6.42 14.73
CA ALA A 125 -2.07 5.96 13.46
C ALA A 125 -1.99 4.42 13.35
N GLN A 126 -2.92 3.83 12.62
CA GLN A 126 -2.94 2.40 12.34
C GLN A 126 -2.72 2.17 10.85
N PHE A 127 -1.86 1.21 10.53
CA PHE A 127 -1.54 0.83 9.16
C PHE A 127 -1.90 -0.63 8.92
N ILE A 128 -2.54 -0.91 7.80
CA ILE A 128 -2.67 -2.25 7.23
C ILE A 128 -2.12 -2.15 5.81
N VAL A 129 -1.04 -2.85 5.54
CA VAL A 129 -0.28 -2.73 4.29
C VAL A 129 -0.13 -4.12 3.68
N ALA A 130 -0.61 -4.29 2.45
CA ALA A 130 -0.24 -5.40 1.59
C ALA A 130 0.96 -4.96 0.76
N THR A 131 2.08 -5.68 0.87
CA THR A 131 3.33 -5.31 0.22
C THR A 131 4.21 -6.54 0.02
N HIS A 132 4.94 -6.54 -1.09
CA HIS A 132 6.05 -7.41 -1.43
C HIS A 132 7.40 -6.69 -1.25
N SER A 133 7.40 -5.43 -0.81
CA SER A 133 8.64 -4.68 -0.59
C SER A 133 9.34 -5.11 0.70
N PRO A 134 10.60 -5.60 0.61
CA PRO A 134 11.40 -5.86 1.80
C PRO A 134 11.73 -4.56 2.56
N ILE A 135 11.64 -3.39 1.93
CA ILE A 135 11.84 -2.10 2.62
C ILE A 135 10.65 -1.80 3.51
N LEU A 136 9.43 -1.94 3.00
CA LEU A 136 8.21 -1.60 3.75
C LEU A 136 7.90 -2.61 4.85
N LEU A 137 8.19 -3.90 4.62
CA LEU A 137 8.12 -4.94 5.65
C LEU A 137 9.07 -4.68 6.82
N GLY A 138 10.15 -3.92 6.62
CA GLY A 138 11.13 -3.58 7.65
C GLY A 138 10.68 -2.53 8.67
N LEU A 139 9.38 -2.20 8.74
CA LEU A 139 8.87 -1.24 9.73
C LEU A 139 9.02 -1.79 11.15
N PRO A 140 9.75 -1.10 12.06
CA PRO A 140 9.95 -1.59 13.41
C PRO A 140 8.64 -1.78 14.18
N GLY A 141 8.51 -2.93 14.86
CA GLY A 141 7.32 -3.24 15.67
C GLY A 141 6.07 -3.61 14.87
N ALA A 142 6.17 -3.70 13.54
CA ALA A 142 5.07 -4.20 12.72
C ALA A 142 4.86 -5.71 12.95
N GLN A 143 3.59 -6.12 13.03
CA GLN A 143 3.25 -7.53 12.91
C GLN A 143 3.18 -7.89 11.43
N ILE A 144 4.00 -8.86 11.00
CA ILE A 144 4.00 -9.36 9.63
C ILE A 144 3.15 -10.62 9.57
N LEU A 145 2.27 -10.68 8.58
CA LEU A 145 1.44 -11.83 8.28
C LEU A 145 1.75 -12.32 6.88
N GLN A 146 2.16 -13.58 6.78
CA GLN A 146 2.35 -14.25 5.51
C GLN A 146 1.09 -15.02 5.14
N PHE A 147 0.73 -14.92 3.85
CA PHE A 147 -0.36 -15.65 3.23
C PHE A 147 0.28 -16.71 2.35
N ASP A 148 0.00 -17.97 2.65
CA ASP A 148 0.45 -19.13 1.88
C ASP A 148 -0.72 -20.11 1.71
N ASP A 149 -0.47 -21.23 1.01
CA ASP A 149 -1.49 -22.25 0.75
C ASP A 149 -2.01 -22.91 2.04
N ASP A 150 -1.24 -22.84 3.13
CA ASP A 150 -1.59 -23.37 4.45
C ASP A 150 -2.38 -22.36 5.30
N GLY A 151 -2.51 -21.11 4.83
CA GLY A 151 -3.37 -20.07 5.40
C GLY A 151 -2.62 -18.77 5.72
N VAL A 152 -3.04 -18.11 6.82
CA VAL A 152 -2.46 -16.84 7.27
C VAL A 152 -1.73 -17.06 8.58
N ARG A 153 -0.44 -16.76 8.62
CA ARG A 153 0.39 -16.96 9.82
C ARG A 153 1.30 -15.76 10.09
N PRO A 154 1.60 -15.47 11.36
CA PRO A 154 2.65 -14.51 11.70
C PRO A 154 4.03 -15.06 11.32
N CYS A 155 4.94 -14.17 10.94
CA CYS A 155 6.35 -14.50 10.71
C CYS A 155 7.25 -13.33 11.07
N ASP A 156 8.54 -13.62 11.26
CA ASP A 156 9.56 -12.60 11.44
C ASP A 156 9.98 -12.02 10.07
N TYR A 157 10.58 -10.82 10.09
CA TYR A 157 10.97 -10.11 8.87
C TYR A 157 11.92 -10.93 8.00
N GLU A 158 12.91 -11.56 8.62
CA GLU A 158 13.93 -12.39 7.97
C GLU A 158 13.37 -13.68 7.38
N ASP A 159 12.21 -14.13 7.85
CA ASP A 159 11.53 -15.32 7.33
C ASP A 159 10.73 -15.03 6.05
N THR A 160 10.45 -13.76 5.77
CA THR A 160 9.65 -13.36 4.59
C THR A 160 10.37 -13.71 3.29
N ASP A 161 9.62 -14.16 2.29
CA ASP A 161 10.17 -14.44 0.96
C ASP A 161 10.78 -13.19 0.32
N ALA A 162 10.14 -12.04 0.51
CA ALA A 162 10.65 -10.74 0.05
C ALA A 162 12.06 -10.46 0.58
N TYR A 163 12.30 -10.66 1.89
CA TYR A 163 13.62 -10.51 2.48
C TYR A 163 14.59 -11.55 1.92
N ARG A 164 14.24 -12.83 1.99
CA ARG A 164 15.14 -13.95 1.63
C ARG A 164 15.60 -13.87 0.19
N ILE A 165 14.68 -13.64 -0.75
CA ILE A 165 14.98 -13.52 -2.18
C ILE A 165 15.87 -12.30 -2.42
N THR A 166 15.49 -11.14 -1.88
CA THR A 166 16.23 -9.89 -2.09
C THR A 166 17.64 -9.95 -1.50
N ALA A 167 17.76 -10.42 -0.25
CA ALA A 167 19.04 -10.59 0.42
C ALA A 167 19.94 -11.58 -0.31
N SER A 168 19.38 -12.70 -0.78
CA SER A 168 20.14 -13.67 -1.57
C SER A 168 20.65 -13.05 -2.88
N PHE A 169 19.80 -12.33 -3.61
CA PHE A 169 20.20 -11.65 -4.85
C PHE A 169 21.29 -10.60 -4.63
N ILE A 170 21.14 -9.74 -3.62
CA ILE A 170 22.11 -8.68 -3.33
C ILE A 170 23.46 -9.25 -2.90
N ASN A 171 23.46 -10.27 -2.03
CA ASN A 171 24.70 -10.81 -1.45
C ASN A 171 25.38 -11.87 -2.32
N HIS A 172 24.64 -12.54 -3.22
CA HIS A 172 25.14 -13.66 -4.03
C HIS A 172 24.84 -13.52 -5.52
N ARG A 173 24.74 -12.29 -6.03
CA ARG A 173 24.36 -11.95 -7.41
C ARG A 173 25.04 -12.80 -8.48
N ASP A 174 26.37 -12.83 -8.52
CA ASP A 174 27.10 -13.47 -9.62
C ASP A 174 26.89 -14.99 -9.66
N VAL A 175 26.75 -15.63 -8.49
CA VAL A 175 26.48 -17.06 -8.38
C VAL A 175 25.07 -17.36 -8.87
N LEU A 176 24.08 -16.59 -8.42
CA LEU A 176 22.68 -16.74 -8.86
C LEU A 176 22.52 -16.52 -10.36
N LEU A 177 23.14 -15.47 -10.93
CA LEU A 177 23.05 -15.20 -12.36
C LEU A 177 23.68 -16.32 -13.19
N ARG A 178 24.80 -16.90 -12.75
CA ARG A 178 25.37 -18.08 -13.42
C ARG A 178 24.35 -19.23 -13.42
N HIS A 179 23.83 -19.63 -12.26
CA HIS A 179 22.87 -20.73 -12.20
C HIS A 179 21.62 -20.49 -13.05
N LEU A 180 21.05 -19.28 -13.02
CA LEU A 180 19.85 -18.93 -13.78
C LEU A 180 20.05 -19.00 -15.30
N PHE A 181 21.24 -18.63 -15.80
CA PHE A 181 21.50 -18.56 -17.24
C PHE A 181 22.26 -19.78 -17.81
N THR A 182 22.74 -20.70 -16.96
CA THR A 182 23.42 -21.92 -17.45
C THR A 182 22.44 -23.00 -17.93
N ASP A 183 21.18 -22.94 -17.50
CA ASP A 183 20.14 -23.90 -17.87
C ASP A 183 19.40 -23.57 -19.20
N GLU A 184 19.68 -22.43 -19.84
CA GLU A 184 19.12 -22.05 -21.16
C GLU A 184 19.96 -22.55 -22.36
N GLU A 185 21.13 -23.14 -22.13
CA GLU A 185 22.03 -23.67 -23.19
C GLU A 185 21.92 -25.19 -23.41
N ARG A 186 20.84 -25.85 -22.95
CA ARG A 186 20.55 -27.28 -23.19
C ARG A 186 19.22 -27.50 -23.87
#